data_AF-A0A939U2H7-F1
#
_entry.id   AF-A0A939U2H7-F1
#
_cell.length_a   1.000
_cell.length_b   1.000
_cell.length_c   1.000
_cell.angle_alpha   90.00
_cell.angle_beta   90.00
_cell.angle_gamma   90.00
#
_symmetry.space_group_name_H-M   'P 1'
#
loop_
_entity.id
_entity.type
_entity.pdbx_description
1 polymer ?
#
loop_
_entity_poly.entity_id
_entity_poly.type
_entity_poly.pdbx_seq_one_letter_code
_entity_poly.pdbx_strand_id
1 'polypeptide(L)'
;MNMIKRLICIVLTAAMLLSAAACTRADKPAEPDVQQTDNNNDNNNKTDEDEDMGTEDKSKYRVGSQVSDAYVDPSTVTTIPEDQIKAKGYEYDYDSLTYELVWSDEFDYEGRPDDTKWDYDTGASGWGNHELQYYTRGDNAEVKDGLLVLTARKEKKEGAEYTSTRLVSRGKGDWLYGKFEIRAKLPYGKGTWPAIWMLSTDWKYGSWPDSGEIDIMEHVGYDQDVIHYSIHTLSYYHSIGTQKTATSRIEGVSEDFHVYGLEWLPDKLIFTTDGEVTFTYDPLKYKSSPTYKEWPFDKRFHLLLNIAVGGDWGGQRGVDDDIWPQTMEVDYVRVYQSPEITALTK
;
A
#
# COMPACT_ATOMS: atom_id res chain seq x y z
N MET A 1 -25.42 -28.21 44.86
CA MET A 1 -24.24 -27.40 44.51
C MET A 1 -23.84 -27.82 43.10
N ASN A 2 -24.32 -27.05 42.12
CA ASN A 2 -24.17 -27.21 40.68
C ASN A 2 -22.69 -27.00 40.29
N MET A 3 -22.07 -27.48 39.21
CA MET A 3 -22.49 -27.74 37.81
C MET A 3 -21.37 -28.62 37.19
N ILE A 4 -21.57 -29.90 36.86
CA ILE A 4 -21.98 -30.49 35.57
C ILE A 4 -21.17 -30.02 34.34
N LYS A 5 -20.26 -30.90 33.91
CA LYS A 5 -19.64 -31.04 32.59
C LYS A 5 -20.70 -31.24 31.50
N ARG A 6 -20.55 -30.62 30.30
CA ARG A 6 -21.04 -31.20 29.04
C ARG A 6 -20.12 -30.89 27.87
N LEU A 7 -19.54 -31.97 27.35
CA LEU A 7 -18.95 -32.17 26.03
C LEU A 7 -20.10 -32.35 25.03
N ILE A 8 -20.07 -31.71 23.86
CA ILE A 8 -20.96 -32.04 22.74
C ILE A 8 -20.09 -32.31 21.50
N CYS A 9 -20.09 -33.57 21.08
CA CYS A 9 -19.68 -34.01 19.75
C CYS A 9 -20.75 -33.61 18.73
N ILE A 10 -20.34 -33.07 17.59
CA ILE A 10 -21.14 -33.08 16.37
C ILE A 10 -20.30 -33.77 15.30
N VAL A 11 -20.75 -34.97 14.92
CA VAL A 11 -20.35 -35.69 13.71
C VAL A 11 -21.44 -35.41 12.68
N LEU A 12 -21.06 -34.86 11.53
CA LEU A 12 -21.92 -34.84 10.34
C LEU A 12 -21.05 -35.08 9.10
N THR A 13 -21.08 -36.32 8.67
CA THR A 13 -20.71 -36.81 7.34
C THR A 13 -21.67 -36.27 6.28
N ALA A 14 -21.13 -35.71 5.20
CA ALA A 14 -21.81 -35.65 3.91
C ALA A 14 -20.78 -35.75 2.78
N ALA A 15 -20.74 -36.91 2.14
CA ALA A 15 -20.08 -37.14 0.87
C ALA A 15 -21.15 -37.07 -0.24
N MET A 16 -20.94 -36.28 -1.28
CA MET A 16 -21.61 -36.49 -2.56
C MET A 16 -20.68 -36.15 -3.73
N LEU A 17 -20.73 -37.04 -4.71
CA LEU A 17 -19.96 -37.11 -5.94
C LEU A 17 -20.23 -35.90 -6.84
N LEU A 18 -19.21 -35.45 -7.58
CA LEU A 18 -19.41 -34.87 -8.91
C LEU A 18 -18.54 -35.55 -9.97
N SER A 19 -19.21 -35.83 -11.08
CA SER A 19 -18.81 -36.58 -12.26
C SER A 19 -17.73 -35.90 -13.08
N ALA A 20 -16.75 -36.68 -13.54
CA ALA A 20 -15.86 -36.31 -14.63
C ALA A 20 -16.62 -36.36 -15.97
N ALA A 21 -16.67 -35.22 -16.67
CA ALA A 21 -17.10 -35.16 -18.07
C ALA A 21 -15.86 -34.91 -18.94
N ALA A 22 -15.51 -35.93 -19.72
CA ALA A 22 -14.64 -35.79 -20.89
C ALA A 22 -15.48 -35.26 -22.06
N CYS A 23 -14.96 -34.28 -22.81
CA CYS A 23 -15.39 -34.07 -24.19
C CYS A 23 -14.29 -33.41 -25.04
N THR A 24 -13.69 -34.27 -25.86
CA THR A 24 -13.25 -34.11 -27.26
C THR A 24 -13.07 -32.71 -27.87
N ARG A 25 -11.85 -32.53 -28.37
CA ARG A 25 -11.38 -31.60 -29.40
C ARG A 25 -12.04 -31.93 -30.75
N ALA A 26 -12.53 -30.93 -31.49
CA ALA A 26 -12.68 -30.98 -32.94
C ALA A 26 -12.75 -29.56 -33.55
N ASP A 27 -11.72 -29.26 -34.35
CA ASP A 27 -11.66 -28.59 -35.65
C ASP A 27 -12.37 -27.25 -35.95
N LYS A 28 -11.54 -26.34 -36.49
CA LYS A 28 -11.86 -25.12 -37.24
C LYS A 28 -12.59 -25.42 -38.57
N PRO A 29 -13.20 -24.40 -39.20
CA PRO A 29 -12.63 -23.91 -40.47
C PRO A 29 -12.55 -22.38 -40.63
N ALA A 30 -11.75 -21.98 -41.63
CA ALA A 30 -11.39 -20.64 -42.15
C ALA A 30 -12.60 -19.83 -42.72
N GLU A 31 -12.58 -18.55 -43.12
CA GLU A 31 -11.64 -17.55 -43.69
C GLU A 31 -12.45 -16.18 -43.71
N PRO A 32 -12.04 -14.99 -44.25
CA PRO A 32 -10.83 -14.62 -44.98
C PRO A 32 -10.14 -13.28 -44.61
N ASP A 33 -9.04 -13.12 -45.34
CA ASP A 33 -7.95 -12.15 -45.47
C ASP A 33 -8.32 -10.74 -45.97
N VAL A 34 -7.67 -9.68 -45.43
CA VAL A 34 -7.23 -8.47 -46.17
C VAL A 34 -6.03 -7.79 -45.48
N GLN A 35 -4.85 -8.04 -46.05
CA GLN A 35 -3.72 -7.13 -46.40
C GLN A 35 -3.12 -6.15 -45.37
N GLN A 36 -1.85 -6.37 -45.06
CA GLN A 36 -0.87 -5.31 -44.85
C GLN A 36 0.38 -5.61 -45.70
N THR A 37 0.77 -4.64 -46.53
CA THR A 37 1.90 -4.73 -47.46
C THR A 37 3.21 -4.38 -46.77
N ASP A 38 4.15 -5.33 -46.75
CA ASP A 38 5.58 -5.11 -46.52
C ASP A 38 6.27 -4.80 -47.86
N ASN A 39 7.09 -3.75 -47.90
CA ASN A 39 8.05 -3.52 -48.96
C ASN A 39 9.46 -3.76 -48.44
N ASN A 40 10.02 -4.91 -48.80
CA ASN A 40 11.45 -5.17 -48.87
C ASN A 40 11.86 -5.19 -50.35
N ASN A 41 12.99 -4.55 -50.68
CA ASN A 41 14.00 -5.07 -51.61
C ASN A 41 15.09 -4.02 -51.86
N ASP A 42 16.36 -4.37 -51.73
CA ASP A 42 17.06 -5.00 -52.85
C ASP A 42 18.50 -5.45 -52.50
N ASN A 43 18.85 -6.58 -53.11
CA ASN A 43 20.17 -7.21 -53.14
C ASN A 43 21.13 -6.46 -54.08
N ASN A 44 22.45 -6.56 -53.85
CA ASN A 44 23.37 -7.08 -54.88
C ASN A 44 24.81 -7.34 -54.37
N ASN A 45 25.47 -8.23 -55.09
CA ASN A 45 26.63 -9.04 -54.71
C ASN A 45 27.86 -8.71 -55.61
N LYS A 46 29.07 -9.10 -55.16
CA LYS A 46 30.42 -9.11 -55.82
C LYS A 46 31.21 -7.80 -55.73
N THR A 47 32.54 -7.77 -55.50
CA THR A 47 33.66 -8.60 -56.02
C THR A 47 34.87 -8.66 -55.04
N ASP A 48 35.76 -9.61 -55.31
CA ASP A 48 37.07 -9.91 -54.69
C ASP A 48 38.02 -8.69 -54.56
N GLU A 49 38.88 -8.70 -53.52
CA GLU A 49 40.35 -8.52 -53.63
C GLU A 49 41.02 -8.65 -52.24
N ASP A 50 42.10 -9.45 -52.20
CA ASP A 50 43.00 -9.65 -51.06
C ASP A 50 43.80 -8.37 -50.79
N GLU A 51 43.69 -7.81 -49.57
CA GLU A 51 44.73 -6.90 -49.05
C GLU A 51 45.13 -7.25 -47.60
N ASP A 52 46.40 -7.61 -47.51
CA ASP A 52 47.28 -7.72 -46.36
C ASP A 52 47.11 -6.53 -45.38
N MET A 53 46.57 -6.78 -44.18
CA MET A 53 46.66 -5.83 -43.07
C MET A 53 47.77 -6.24 -42.11
N GLY A 54 48.90 -5.62 -42.34
CA GLY A 54 50.08 -5.63 -41.50
C GLY A 54 49.83 -5.16 -40.06
N THR A 55 50.84 -5.45 -39.26
CA THR A 55 51.02 -5.17 -37.83
C THR A 55 50.46 -3.81 -37.38
N GLU A 56 49.33 -3.81 -36.67
CA GLU A 56 48.94 -2.66 -35.84
C GLU A 56 49.72 -2.67 -34.52
N ASP A 57 50.51 -1.63 -34.36
CA ASP A 57 51.33 -1.29 -33.23
C ASP A 57 50.50 -1.14 -31.93
N LYS A 58 50.72 -2.06 -30.98
CA LYS A 58 50.09 -2.05 -29.65
C LYS A 58 50.57 -0.90 -28.75
N SER A 59 51.38 0.04 -29.25
CA SER A 59 51.89 1.20 -28.48
C SER A 59 50.87 2.32 -28.21
N LYS A 60 49.65 2.26 -28.77
CA LYS A 60 48.65 3.34 -28.57
C LYS A 60 47.68 3.16 -27.39
N TYR A 61 47.72 2.03 -26.67
CA TYR A 61 46.97 1.91 -25.43
C TYR A 61 47.81 2.46 -24.27
N ARG A 62 47.49 3.68 -23.82
CA ARG A 62 47.99 4.17 -22.53
C ARG A 62 47.37 3.32 -21.43
N VAL A 63 48.15 2.41 -20.86
CA VAL A 63 47.83 1.74 -19.59
C VAL A 63 48.15 2.74 -18.48
N GLY A 64 47.19 3.63 -18.18
CA GLY A 64 47.29 4.57 -17.07
C GLY A 64 46.79 3.93 -15.78
N SER A 65 47.61 3.92 -14.74
CA SER A 65 47.29 3.38 -13.41
C SER A 65 46.70 4.43 -12.44
N GLN A 66 46.16 5.53 -12.95
CA GLN A 66 45.51 6.57 -12.14
C GLN A 66 44.21 7.02 -12.82
N VAL A 67 43.09 6.62 -12.24
CA VAL A 67 41.84 7.36 -12.36
C VAL A 67 42.02 8.59 -11.48
N SER A 68 42.14 9.78 -12.07
CA SER A 68 42.04 11.01 -11.29
C SER A 68 40.65 11.04 -10.68
N ASP A 69 40.55 11.29 -9.38
CA ASP A 69 39.26 11.62 -8.76
C ASP A 69 38.57 12.67 -9.61
N ALA A 70 37.33 12.42 -10.03
CA ALA A 70 36.59 13.35 -10.86
C ALA A 70 36.57 14.71 -10.12
N TYR A 71 37.18 15.74 -10.72
CA TYR A 71 37.14 17.09 -10.16
C TYR A 71 35.69 17.57 -10.21
N VAL A 72 35.03 17.59 -9.05
CA VAL A 72 33.74 18.24 -8.87
C VAL A 72 34.03 19.68 -8.49
N ASP A 73 33.64 20.62 -9.34
CA ASP A 73 33.72 22.04 -9.02
C ASP A 73 32.89 22.32 -7.76
N PRO A 74 33.49 22.74 -6.63
CA PRO A 74 32.76 22.99 -5.39
C PRO A 74 31.66 24.05 -5.54
N SER A 75 31.78 24.94 -6.53
CA SER A 75 30.74 25.95 -6.84
C SER A 75 29.50 25.36 -7.50
N THR A 76 29.58 24.12 -8.01
CA THR A 76 28.45 23.36 -8.57
C THR A 76 27.77 22.47 -7.52
N VAL A 77 28.39 22.29 -6.34
CA VAL A 77 27.79 21.57 -5.22
C VAL A 77 26.77 22.50 -4.56
N THR A 78 25.50 22.32 -4.93
CA THR A 78 24.40 23.00 -4.23
C THR A 78 24.26 22.37 -2.84
N THR A 79 24.73 23.07 -1.80
CA THR A 79 24.54 22.64 -0.41
C THR A 79 23.09 22.85 -0.01
N ILE A 80 22.40 21.78 0.38
CA ILE A 80 21.06 21.88 0.95
C ILE A 80 21.17 22.61 2.30
N PRO A 81 20.40 23.69 2.52
CA PRO A 81 20.35 24.36 3.82
C PRO A 81 20.00 23.36 4.95
N GLU A 82 20.70 23.45 6.09
CA GLU A 82 20.55 22.49 7.20
C GLU A 82 19.10 22.41 7.71
N ASP A 83 18.37 23.51 7.70
CA ASP A 83 16.96 23.60 8.11
C ASP A 83 15.98 22.87 7.16
N GLN A 84 16.44 22.53 5.94
CA GLN A 84 15.67 21.74 4.98
C GLN A 84 15.95 20.24 5.09
N ILE A 85 17.03 19.85 5.77
CA ILE A 85 17.37 18.44 5.98
C ILE A 85 16.38 17.85 7.00
N LYS A 86 15.85 16.67 6.67
CA LYS A 86 14.86 15.92 7.46
C LYS A 86 15.44 14.60 7.93
N ALA A 87 14.77 13.96 8.90
CA ALA A 87 15.07 12.59 9.36
C ALA A 87 16.55 12.35 9.72
N LYS A 88 17.28 13.38 10.15
CA LYS A 88 18.73 13.32 10.41
C LYS A 88 19.05 14.03 11.71
N GLY A 89 19.96 13.44 12.50
CA GLY A 89 20.42 14.03 13.76
C GLY A 89 19.52 13.76 14.97
N TYR A 90 18.56 12.83 14.85
CA TYR A 90 17.80 12.34 15.98
C TYR A 90 18.61 11.27 16.72
N GLU A 91 18.86 11.49 18.01
CA GLU A 91 19.55 10.54 18.89
C GLU A 91 18.61 10.10 20.00
N TYR A 92 18.27 8.83 20.01
CA TYR A 92 17.46 8.18 21.05
C TYR A 92 17.78 6.69 21.08
N ASP A 93 17.62 6.07 22.25
CA ASP A 93 17.78 4.62 22.41
C ASP A 93 16.45 3.94 22.09
N TYR A 94 16.36 3.35 20.89
CA TYR A 94 15.15 2.71 20.37
C TYR A 94 14.62 1.61 21.30
N ASP A 95 15.51 0.79 21.87
CA ASP A 95 15.12 -0.32 22.74
C ASP A 95 14.62 0.15 24.12
N SER A 96 14.84 1.43 24.45
CA SER A 96 14.38 2.06 25.68
C SER A 96 13.06 2.83 25.53
N LEU A 97 12.55 2.99 24.31
CA LEU A 97 11.32 3.73 24.08
C LEU A 97 10.14 3.08 24.81
N THR A 98 9.38 3.89 25.52
CA THR A 98 8.12 3.47 26.13
C THR A 98 6.96 4.02 25.31
N TYR A 99 5.79 3.35 25.36
CA TYR A 99 4.62 3.75 24.60
C TYR A 99 3.40 3.82 25.52
N GLU A 100 2.75 4.98 25.52
CA GLU A 100 1.52 5.23 26.27
C GLU A 100 0.33 5.32 25.32
N LEU A 101 -0.78 4.65 25.66
CA LEU A 101 -2.01 4.74 24.86
C LEU A 101 -2.57 6.15 24.96
N VAL A 102 -2.68 6.85 23.82
CA VAL A 102 -3.17 8.24 23.76
C VAL A 102 -4.54 8.34 23.11
N TRP A 103 -4.93 7.36 22.30
CA TRP A 103 -6.22 7.32 21.63
C TRP A 103 -6.55 5.88 21.24
N SER A 104 -7.81 5.48 21.38
CA SER A 104 -8.29 4.24 20.78
C SER A 104 -9.77 4.28 20.44
N ASP A 105 -10.15 3.39 19.53
CA ASP A 105 -11.52 2.92 19.37
C ASP A 105 -11.51 1.39 19.45
N GLU A 106 -12.14 0.86 20.50
CA GLU A 106 -12.29 -0.59 20.75
C GLU A 106 -13.61 -1.13 20.20
N PHE A 107 -14.46 -0.26 19.61
CA PHE A 107 -15.71 -0.67 18.98
C PHE A 107 -16.70 -1.43 19.90
N ASP A 108 -16.57 -1.25 21.23
CA ASP A 108 -17.44 -1.79 22.28
C ASP A 108 -18.79 -1.03 22.41
N TYR A 109 -19.40 -0.69 21.29
CA TYR A 109 -20.70 -0.03 21.21
C TYR A 109 -21.49 -0.52 19.98
N GLU A 110 -22.74 -0.09 19.86
CA GLU A 110 -23.63 -0.52 18.78
C GLU A 110 -24.06 0.67 17.93
N GLY A 111 -24.15 0.48 16.61
CA GLY A 111 -24.69 1.46 15.68
C GLY A 111 -23.64 2.07 14.75
N ARG A 112 -23.63 3.40 14.59
CA ARG A 112 -22.67 4.07 13.69
C ARG A 112 -21.33 4.31 14.39
N PRO A 113 -20.20 4.34 13.65
CA PRO A 113 -18.92 4.79 14.18
C PRO A 113 -19.04 6.11 14.96
N ASP A 114 -18.35 6.18 16.10
CA ASP A 114 -18.35 7.34 17.00
C ASP A 114 -17.96 8.63 16.26
N ASP A 115 -18.88 9.58 16.18
CA ASP A 115 -18.69 10.82 15.42
C ASP A 115 -17.73 11.81 16.12
N THR A 116 -17.31 11.52 17.35
CA THR A 116 -16.22 12.24 18.02
C THR A 116 -14.84 11.71 17.60
N LYS A 117 -14.78 10.53 16.98
CA LYS A 117 -13.56 9.85 16.54
C LYS A 117 -13.43 9.77 15.02
N TRP A 118 -14.55 9.62 14.31
CA TRP A 118 -14.57 9.29 12.89
C TRP A 118 -15.46 10.22 12.08
N ASP A 119 -15.02 10.58 10.88
CA ASP A 119 -15.82 11.21 9.83
C ASP A 119 -15.76 10.37 8.53
N TYR A 120 -16.38 10.84 7.46
CA TYR A 120 -16.53 10.11 6.21
C TYR A 120 -16.09 10.96 5.02
N ASP A 121 -15.24 10.40 4.17
CA ASP A 121 -15.04 10.91 2.82
C ASP A 121 -16.11 10.28 1.91
N THR A 122 -16.90 11.10 1.21
CA THR A 122 -18.07 10.65 0.45
C THR A 122 -17.99 11.03 -1.02
N GLY A 123 -18.50 10.19 -1.92
CA GLY A 123 -18.52 10.47 -3.36
C GLY A 123 -18.09 9.29 -4.22
N ALA A 124 -18.25 9.46 -5.54
CA ALA A 124 -17.94 8.48 -6.58
C ALA A 124 -17.07 9.09 -7.71
N SER A 125 -16.09 9.92 -7.36
CA SER A 125 -15.22 10.61 -8.33
C SER A 125 -14.13 9.72 -8.94
N GLY A 126 -14.06 8.45 -8.53
CA GLY A 126 -12.96 7.55 -8.84
C GLY A 126 -11.72 7.73 -7.95
N TRP A 127 -11.73 8.71 -7.04
CA TRP A 127 -10.73 8.90 -5.96
C TRP A 127 -9.26 8.94 -6.42
N GLY A 128 -9.03 9.36 -7.68
CA GLY A 128 -7.70 9.42 -8.29
C GLY A 128 -7.21 8.09 -8.90
N ASN A 129 -7.95 6.99 -8.69
CA ASN A 129 -7.56 5.64 -9.09
C ASN A 129 -8.64 4.92 -9.92
N HIS A 130 -9.57 5.65 -10.53
CA HIS A 130 -10.70 5.09 -11.31
C HIS A 130 -11.56 4.07 -10.52
N GLU A 131 -11.67 4.26 -9.21
CA GLU A 131 -12.45 3.41 -8.31
C GLU A 131 -13.96 3.44 -8.65
N LEU A 132 -14.66 2.31 -8.47
CA LEU A 132 -16.03 2.11 -8.95
C LEU A 132 -17.13 2.37 -7.91
N GLN A 133 -16.77 2.55 -6.65
CA GLN A 133 -17.71 2.71 -5.55
C GLN A 133 -18.08 4.18 -5.28
N TYR A 134 -19.31 4.37 -4.81
CA TYR A 134 -19.70 5.55 -4.06
C TYR A 134 -19.43 5.32 -2.57
N TYR A 135 -18.52 6.10 -1.97
CA TYR A 135 -18.37 6.09 -0.52
C TYR A 135 -19.55 6.83 0.13
N THR A 136 -20.28 6.13 1.01
CA THR A 136 -21.46 6.65 1.71
C THR A 136 -21.11 7.28 3.05
N ARG A 137 -22.05 8.07 3.58
CA ARG A 137 -21.95 8.68 4.92
C ARG A 137 -22.50 7.75 6.01
N GLY A 138 -21.88 6.58 6.14
CA GLY A 138 -22.18 5.61 7.20
C GLY A 138 -23.31 4.63 6.91
N ASP A 139 -23.79 4.52 5.67
CA ASP A 139 -24.74 3.45 5.30
C ASP A 139 -24.03 2.10 5.09
N ASN A 140 -22.71 2.14 4.93
CA ASN A 140 -21.83 0.99 4.70
C ASN A 140 -20.89 0.74 5.89
N ALA A 141 -21.12 1.38 7.03
CA ALA A 141 -20.33 1.21 8.24
C ALA A 141 -21.24 1.03 9.45
N GLU A 142 -21.00 -0.02 10.22
CA GLU A 142 -21.74 -0.34 11.43
C GLU A 142 -20.76 -0.89 12.47
N VAL A 143 -20.96 -0.52 13.72
CA VAL A 143 -20.31 -1.12 14.88
C VAL A 143 -21.31 -2.09 15.51
N LYS A 144 -20.90 -3.36 15.62
CA LYS A 144 -21.71 -4.42 16.22
C LYS A 144 -20.84 -5.55 16.73
N ASP A 145 -21.29 -6.23 17.78
CA ASP A 145 -20.62 -7.40 18.33
C ASP A 145 -19.13 -7.15 18.68
N GLY A 146 -18.80 -5.91 19.08
CA GLY A 146 -17.43 -5.48 19.40
C GLY A 146 -16.55 -5.16 18.19
N LEU A 147 -17.11 -5.05 16.98
CA LEU A 147 -16.35 -4.83 15.74
C LEU A 147 -16.89 -3.65 14.96
N LEU A 148 -16.00 -2.86 14.36
CA LEU A 148 -16.34 -2.02 13.21
C LEU A 148 -16.41 -2.89 11.96
N VAL A 149 -17.54 -2.87 11.26
CA VAL A 149 -17.77 -3.59 10.01
C VAL A 149 -17.99 -2.60 8.87
N LEU A 150 -16.98 -2.46 8.00
CA LEU A 150 -17.12 -1.75 6.73
C LEU A 150 -17.59 -2.74 5.67
N THR A 151 -18.66 -2.42 4.95
CA THR A 151 -19.27 -3.32 3.95
C THR A 151 -19.29 -2.69 2.56
N ALA A 152 -18.55 -3.27 1.62
CA ALA A 152 -18.71 -2.96 0.20
C ALA A 152 -19.88 -3.78 -0.39
N ARG A 153 -20.78 -3.11 -1.13
CA ARG A 153 -21.99 -3.72 -1.70
C ARG A 153 -22.08 -3.43 -3.19
N LYS A 154 -22.61 -4.39 -3.96
CA LYS A 154 -23.03 -4.19 -5.34
C LYS A 154 -24.44 -3.61 -5.37
N GLU A 155 -24.54 -2.29 -5.40
CA GLU A 155 -25.81 -1.58 -5.49
C GLU A 155 -25.61 -0.24 -6.20
N LYS A 156 -26.59 0.14 -7.01
CA LYS A 156 -26.53 1.40 -7.76
C LYS A 156 -26.89 2.56 -6.85
N LYS A 157 -25.97 3.51 -6.67
CA LYS A 157 -26.18 4.72 -5.86
C LYS A 157 -25.33 5.88 -6.37
N GLU A 158 -25.93 7.05 -6.51
CA GLU A 158 -25.24 8.29 -6.92
C GLU A 158 -24.36 8.13 -8.18
N GLY A 159 -24.82 7.31 -9.14
CA GLY A 159 -24.10 7.07 -10.41
C GLY A 159 -23.00 6.01 -10.36
N ALA A 160 -22.73 5.41 -9.20
CA ALA A 160 -21.83 4.27 -9.04
C ALA A 160 -22.57 2.93 -9.08
N GLU A 161 -21.86 1.86 -9.42
CA GLU A 161 -22.39 0.47 -9.42
C GLU A 161 -22.16 -0.25 -8.08
N TYR A 162 -21.34 0.35 -7.21
CA TYR A 162 -20.99 -0.16 -5.89
C TYR A 162 -21.12 0.93 -4.82
N THR A 163 -21.31 0.52 -3.57
CA THR A 163 -21.22 1.39 -2.40
C THR A 163 -20.20 0.85 -1.41
N SER A 164 -19.57 1.73 -0.64
CA SER A 164 -18.63 1.36 0.42
C SER A 164 -18.50 2.50 1.45
N THR A 165 -17.54 2.44 2.36
CA THR A 165 -17.16 3.53 3.26
C THR A 165 -15.66 3.80 3.20
N ARG A 166 -15.31 5.10 3.27
CA ARG A 166 -13.98 5.60 3.57
C ARG A 166 -14.06 6.42 4.86
N LEU A 167 -13.73 5.78 5.98
CA LEU A 167 -13.79 6.33 7.32
C LEU A 167 -12.47 7.05 7.61
N VAL A 168 -12.52 8.25 8.20
CA VAL A 168 -11.34 9.08 8.43
C VAL A 168 -11.31 9.66 9.85
N SER A 169 -10.14 9.71 10.49
CA SER A 169 -9.99 10.35 11.81
C SER A 169 -9.69 11.85 11.74
N ARG A 170 -9.72 12.44 10.53
CA ARG A 170 -9.29 13.82 10.26
C ARG A 170 -9.95 14.84 11.20
N GLY A 171 -9.13 15.60 11.93
CA GLY A 171 -9.61 16.61 12.89
C GLY A 171 -10.20 16.05 14.20
N LYS A 172 -10.20 14.73 14.35
CA LYS A 172 -10.73 13.97 15.51
C LYS A 172 -9.65 13.11 16.18
N GLY A 173 -8.63 12.75 15.41
CA GLY A 173 -7.35 12.19 15.81
C GLY A 173 -6.34 12.47 14.69
N ASP A 174 -5.40 13.35 14.98
CA ASP A 174 -4.30 13.70 14.08
C ASP A 174 -2.98 13.64 14.87
N TRP A 175 -2.06 12.80 14.44
CA TRP A 175 -0.85 12.51 15.20
C TRP A 175 0.40 12.92 14.43
N LEU A 176 1.41 13.36 15.17
CA LEU A 176 2.78 13.44 14.67
C LEU A 176 3.59 12.44 15.49
N TYR A 177 4.13 11.42 14.81
CA TYR A 177 4.77 10.25 15.42
C TYR A 177 3.83 9.42 16.28
N GLY A 178 4.20 8.17 16.49
CA GLY A 178 3.44 7.25 17.34
C GLY A 178 3.57 5.81 16.91
N LYS A 179 3.01 4.92 17.71
CA LYS A 179 2.77 3.53 17.36
C LYS A 179 1.29 3.33 17.09
N PHE A 180 0.96 2.71 15.98
CA PHE A 180 -0.39 2.43 15.53
C PHE A 180 -0.55 0.92 15.46
N GLU A 181 -1.65 0.42 16.01
CA GLU A 181 -2.03 -0.99 15.91
C GLU A 181 -3.49 -1.06 15.51
N ILE A 182 -3.76 -1.68 14.35
CA ILE A 182 -5.10 -1.86 13.81
C ILE A 182 -5.31 -3.35 13.62
N ARG A 183 -6.21 -3.94 14.41
CA ARG A 183 -6.52 -5.36 14.32
C ARG A 183 -7.70 -5.58 13.39
N ALA A 184 -7.47 -6.17 12.24
CA ALA A 184 -8.49 -6.30 11.20
C ALA A 184 -8.46 -7.64 10.46
N LYS A 185 -9.64 -8.03 9.96
CA LYS A 185 -9.85 -9.14 9.02
C LYS A 185 -10.35 -8.55 7.70
N LEU A 186 -9.75 -8.97 6.59
CA LEU A 186 -9.89 -8.34 5.29
C LEU A 186 -10.96 -9.02 4.41
N PRO A 187 -11.55 -8.32 3.43
CA PRO A 187 -12.39 -8.96 2.42
C PRO A 187 -11.55 -9.87 1.50
N TYR A 188 -12.24 -10.78 0.81
CA TYR A 188 -11.63 -11.59 -0.24
C TYR A 188 -12.18 -11.22 -1.61
N GLY A 189 -11.51 -11.75 -2.64
CA GLY A 189 -12.08 -11.84 -3.97
C GLY A 189 -11.76 -10.65 -4.86
N LYS A 190 -11.67 -10.97 -6.14
CA LYS A 190 -11.18 -10.10 -7.20
C LYS A 190 -12.02 -8.82 -7.31
N GLY A 191 -11.36 -7.67 -7.28
CA GLY A 191 -12.01 -6.36 -7.32
C GLY A 191 -12.11 -5.68 -5.96
N THR A 192 -11.88 -6.38 -4.85
CA THR A 192 -11.76 -5.72 -3.54
C THR A 192 -10.38 -5.10 -3.37
N TRP A 193 -10.33 -3.93 -2.73
CA TRP A 193 -9.10 -3.25 -2.33
C TRP A 193 -9.28 -2.59 -0.96
N PRO A 194 -9.18 -3.35 0.13
CA PRO A 194 -9.15 -2.80 1.49
C PRO A 194 -7.83 -2.06 1.77
N ALA A 195 -7.92 -0.97 2.51
CA ALA A 195 -6.75 -0.18 2.92
C ALA A 195 -6.88 0.37 4.36
N ILE A 196 -5.76 0.33 5.09
CA ILE A 196 -5.51 1.02 6.36
C ILE A 196 -4.30 1.90 6.14
N TRP A 197 -4.50 3.21 6.18
CA TRP A 197 -3.50 4.15 5.68
C TRP A 197 -3.65 5.53 6.31
N MET A 198 -2.74 6.43 5.98
CA MET A 198 -2.66 7.75 6.56
C MET A 198 -2.36 8.83 5.53
N LEU A 199 -3.01 9.98 5.67
CA LEU A 199 -2.72 11.19 4.90
C LEU A 199 -2.39 12.35 5.83
N SER A 200 -1.59 13.29 5.32
CA SER A 200 -1.27 14.51 6.05
C SER A 200 -2.55 15.31 6.34
N THR A 201 -2.73 15.72 7.59
CA THR A 201 -3.77 16.68 7.99
C THR A 201 -3.33 18.10 7.66
N ASP A 202 -2.03 18.39 7.79
CA ASP A 202 -1.51 19.75 7.69
C ASP A 202 -1.24 20.20 6.25
N TRP A 203 -1.05 19.26 5.30
CA TRP A 203 -0.74 19.53 3.89
C TRP A 203 0.38 20.57 3.68
N LYS A 204 1.35 20.59 4.60
CA LYS A 204 2.35 21.66 4.72
C LYS A 204 3.20 21.86 3.47
N TYR A 205 3.43 20.78 2.73
CA TYR A 205 4.37 20.74 1.60
C TYR A 205 3.69 20.84 0.24
N GLY A 206 2.35 20.93 0.20
CA GLY A 206 1.56 20.92 -1.03
C GLY A 206 0.53 19.80 -1.03
N SER A 207 -0.19 19.66 -2.14
CA SER A 207 -1.10 18.54 -2.37
C SER A 207 -0.34 17.21 -2.45
N TRP A 208 -1.07 16.09 -2.44
CA TRP A 208 -0.47 14.80 -2.73
C TRP A 208 0.32 14.82 -4.07
N PRO A 209 1.51 14.19 -4.14
CA PRO A 209 2.17 13.39 -3.11
C PRO A 209 3.12 14.18 -2.18
N ASP A 210 3.23 15.50 -2.33
CA ASP A 210 4.23 16.33 -1.66
C ASP A 210 4.17 16.28 -0.13
N SER A 211 2.97 16.20 0.43
CA SER A 211 2.76 16.11 1.89
C SER A 211 2.74 14.69 2.44
N GLY A 212 2.92 13.68 1.58
CA GLY A 212 3.11 12.29 1.97
C GLY A 212 1.83 11.47 2.17
N GLU A 213 2.02 10.15 2.07
CA GLU A 213 1.06 9.08 2.34
C GLU A 213 1.80 7.92 3.01
N ILE A 214 1.17 7.29 4.00
CA ILE A 214 1.70 6.11 4.69
C ILE A 214 0.65 5.01 4.63
N ASP A 215 0.91 3.97 3.85
CA ASP A 215 0.00 2.85 3.68
C ASP A 215 0.43 1.72 4.62
N ILE A 216 -0.23 1.64 5.78
CA ILE A 216 0.07 0.66 6.83
C ILE A 216 -0.29 -0.75 6.36
N MET A 217 -1.37 -0.88 5.57
CA MET A 217 -1.81 -2.13 4.98
C MET A 217 -2.65 -1.80 3.74
N GLU A 218 -2.24 -2.32 2.60
CA GLU A 218 -3.10 -2.48 1.44
C GLU A 218 -3.14 -3.94 1.02
N HIS A 219 -4.29 -4.35 0.49
CA HIS A 219 -4.49 -5.68 -0.07
C HIS A 219 -5.41 -5.58 -1.28
N VAL A 220 -5.21 -6.46 -2.26
CA VAL A 220 -6.08 -6.58 -3.43
C VAL A 220 -6.55 -8.01 -3.57
N GLY A 221 -7.87 -8.22 -3.61
CA GLY A 221 -8.43 -9.58 -3.53
C GLY A 221 -8.16 -10.48 -4.74
N TYR A 222 -7.51 -9.98 -5.80
CA TYR A 222 -7.01 -10.83 -6.90
C TYR A 222 -5.67 -11.50 -6.59
N ASP A 223 -4.92 -10.99 -5.60
CA ASP A 223 -3.69 -11.57 -5.06
C ASP A 223 -3.87 -11.79 -3.56
N GLN A 224 -4.80 -12.70 -3.25
CA GLN A 224 -5.20 -13.03 -1.88
C GLN A 224 -3.97 -13.32 -1.01
N ASP A 225 -4.04 -12.89 0.25
CA ASP A 225 -3.01 -13.07 1.28
C ASP A 225 -1.70 -12.29 1.06
N VAL A 226 -1.59 -11.46 0.02
CA VAL A 226 -0.43 -10.57 -0.18
C VAL A 226 -0.77 -9.17 0.34
N ILE A 227 -0.09 -8.78 1.41
CA ILE A 227 -0.19 -7.45 2.01
C ILE A 227 0.93 -6.56 1.47
N HIS A 228 0.59 -5.31 1.19
CA HIS A 228 1.49 -4.26 0.75
C HIS A 228 1.63 -3.19 1.83
N TYR A 229 2.86 -2.75 2.05
CA TYR A 229 3.22 -1.61 2.90
C TYR A 229 3.90 -0.60 2.01
N SER A 230 3.31 0.57 1.82
CA SER A 230 3.78 1.57 0.86
C SER A 230 4.00 2.91 1.55
N ILE A 231 4.94 3.68 0.99
CA ILE A 231 5.11 5.09 1.31
C ILE A 231 5.09 5.88 0.02
N HIS A 232 4.38 7.00 0.04
CA HIS A 232 4.35 7.92 -1.07
C HIS A 232 4.86 9.29 -0.63
N THR A 233 5.78 9.85 -1.40
CA THR A 233 6.39 11.17 -1.21
C THR A 233 6.64 11.81 -2.58
N LEU A 234 7.00 13.09 -2.63
CA LEU A 234 7.32 13.75 -3.92
C LEU A 234 8.39 13.00 -4.74
N SER A 235 9.42 12.45 -4.08
CA SER A 235 10.47 11.68 -4.75
C SER A 235 10.07 10.22 -5.02
N TYR A 236 9.10 9.68 -4.27
CA TYR A 236 8.78 8.25 -4.24
C TYR A 236 7.27 8.04 -4.30
N TYR A 237 6.66 7.92 -5.49
CA TYR A 237 5.21 7.65 -5.59
C TYR A 237 4.83 6.85 -6.83
N HIS A 238 3.63 6.26 -6.82
CA HIS A 238 3.21 5.25 -7.80
C HIS A 238 3.15 5.76 -9.25
N SER A 239 2.75 7.00 -9.49
CA SER A 239 2.58 7.50 -10.88
C SER A 239 3.92 7.63 -11.63
N ILE A 240 5.05 7.64 -10.92
CA ILE A 240 6.40 7.59 -11.50
C ILE A 240 7.13 6.28 -11.21
N GLY A 241 6.47 5.32 -10.55
CA GLY A 241 7.01 3.99 -10.25
C GLY A 241 8.18 3.98 -9.27
N THR A 242 8.28 4.98 -8.38
CA THR A 242 9.40 5.12 -7.44
C THR A 242 9.02 4.96 -5.97
N GLN A 243 7.74 4.68 -5.67
CA GLN A 243 7.26 4.40 -4.32
C GLN A 243 8.11 3.34 -3.63
N LYS A 244 8.22 3.41 -2.30
CA LYS A 244 8.87 2.34 -1.54
C LYS A 244 7.80 1.44 -1.00
N THR A 245 7.74 0.24 -1.56
CA THR A 245 6.78 -0.79 -1.19
C THR A 245 7.53 -2.05 -0.79
N ALA A 246 7.09 -2.66 0.29
CA ALA A 246 7.40 -4.04 0.63
C ALA A 246 6.11 -4.86 0.61
N THR A 247 6.26 -6.17 0.45
CA THR A 247 5.14 -7.10 0.50
C THR A 247 5.43 -8.25 1.45
N SER A 248 4.37 -8.76 2.07
CA SER A 248 4.41 -9.98 2.88
C SER A 248 3.23 -10.86 2.52
N ARG A 249 3.46 -12.17 2.42
CA ARG A 249 2.37 -13.14 2.33
C ARG A 249 1.95 -13.56 3.75
N ILE A 250 0.70 -13.35 4.09
CA ILE A 250 0.08 -13.70 5.36
C ILE A 250 -1.16 -14.52 5.03
N GLU A 251 -1.08 -15.83 5.27
CA GLU A 251 -2.18 -16.74 4.95
C GLU A 251 -3.42 -16.44 5.79
N GLY A 252 -4.61 -16.51 5.19
CA GLY A 252 -5.86 -16.41 5.92
C GLY A 252 -6.27 -14.99 6.33
N VAL A 253 -5.81 -13.94 5.64
CA VAL A 253 -6.17 -12.54 6.01
C VAL A 253 -7.67 -12.25 5.90
N SER A 254 -8.42 -13.08 5.17
CA SER A 254 -9.89 -13.01 5.09
C SER A 254 -10.63 -13.95 6.05
N GLU A 255 -9.90 -14.77 6.79
CA GLU A 255 -10.42 -15.81 7.67
C GLU A 255 -10.15 -15.46 9.14
N ASP A 256 -8.97 -14.90 9.43
CA ASP A 256 -8.51 -14.52 10.76
C ASP A 256 -8.17 -13.03 10.84
N PHE A 257 -8.16 -12.52 12.07
CA PHE A 257 -7.74 -11.15 12.38
C PHE A 257 -6.23 -11.08 12.55
N HIS A 258 -5.62 -10.09 11.92
CA HIS A 258 -4.20 -9.76 12.06
C HIS A 258 -4.04 -8.34 12.60
N VAL A 259 -2.93 -8.08 13.28
CA VAL A 259 -2.57 -6.74 13.74
C VAL A 259 -1.64 -6.10 12.74
N TYR A 260 -2.13 -5.11 12.00
CA TYR A 260 -1.32 -4.28 11.11
C TYR A 260 -0.82 -3.08 11.88
N GLY A 261 0.50 -2.91 11.94
CA GLY A 261 1.12 -1.92 12.81
C GLY A 261 2.10 -1.00 12.11
N LEU A 262 2.26 0.19 12.69
CA LEU A 262 3.23 1.20 12.28
C LEU A 262 3.87 1.80 13.53
N GLU A 263 5.20 1.76 13.63
CA GLU A 263 5.98 2.64 14.49
C GLU A 263 6.55 3.77 13.65
N TRP A 264 5.98 4.96 13.84
CA TRP A 264 6.40 6.18 13.17
C TRP A 264 7.27 7.01 14.11
N LEU A 265 8.55 7.06 13.78
CA LEU A 265 9.60 7.78 14.51
C LEU A 265 10.06 9.01 13.70
N PRO A 266 10.84 9.92 14.29
CA PRO A 266 11.27 11.15 13.59
C PRO A 266 12.16 10.93 12.36
N ASP A 267 12.80 9.76 12.27
CA ASP A 267 13.80 9.39 11.27
C ASP A 267 13.45 8.14 10.44
N LYS A 268 12.44 7.35 10.85
CA LYS A 268 12.04 6.12 10.14
C LYS A 268 10.60 5.72 10.41
N LEU A 269 10.05 4.95 9.48
CA LEU A 269 8.76 4.25 9.60
C LEU A 269 9.06 2.75 9.66
N ILE A 270 8.54 2.07 10.68
CA ILE A 270 8.68 0.62 10.85
C ILE A 270 7.29 0.01 10.79
N PHE A 271 7.03 -0.79 9.77
CA PHE A 271 5.77 -1.48 9.59
C PHE A 271 5.88 -2.87 10.18
N THR A 272 4.79 -3.32 10.81
CA THR A 272 4.71 -4.62 11.44
C THR A 272 3.43 -5.34 11.05
N THR A 273 3.46 -6.66 11.11
CA THR A 273 2.24 -7.48 11.12
C THR A 273 2.36 -8.55 12.17
N ASP A 274 1.35 -8.65 13.02
CA ASP A 274 1.32 -9.52 14.20
C ASP A 274 2.55 -9.34 15.12
N GLY A 275 3.05 -8.10 15.18
CA GLY A 275 4.22 -7.72 15.98
C GLY A 275 5.57 -7.96 15.32
N GLU A 276 5.62 -8.60 14.15
CA GLU A 276 6.85 -8.85 13.41
C GLU A 276 7.13 -7.74 12.39
N VAL A 277 8.38 -7.28 12.30
CA VAL A 277 8.78 -6.22 11.34
C VAL A 277 8.70 -6.74 9.91
N THR A 278 7.87 -6.10 9.09
CA THR A 278 7.70 -6.43 7.66
C THR A 278 8.46 -5.46 6.76
N PHE A 279 8.51 -4.19 7.13
CA PHE A 279 9.16 -3.15 6.34
C PHE A 279 9.74 -2.04 7.22
N THR A 280 10.85 -1.46 6.79
CA THR A 280 11.40 -0.24 7.42
C THR A 280 11.80 0.74 6.35
N TYR A 281 11.12 1.89 6.33
CA TYR A 281 11.49 3.03 5.51
C TYR A 281 12.37 3.99 6.31
N ASP A 282 13.61 4.14 5.86
CA ASP A 282 14.60 5.10 6.35
C ASP A 282 15.11 5.90 5.14
N PRO A 283 14.83 7.22 5.05
CA PRO A 283 15.21 8.02 3.90
C PRO A 283 16.72 8.16 3.74
N LEU A 284 17.51 7.98 4.81
CA LEU A 284 18.98 8.05 4.76
C LEU A 284 19.59 6.89 3.97
N LYS A 285 18.87 5.76 3.82
CA LYS A 285 19.28 4.66 2.93
C LYS A 285 19.24 5.05 1.44
N TYR A 286 18.50 6.10 1.09
CA TYR A 286 18.30 6.53 -0.30
C TYR A 286 18.91 7.90 -0.61
N LYS A 287 19.01 8.80 0.39
CA LYS A 287 19.57 10.15 0.25
C LYS A 287 20.35 10.54 1.51
N SER A 288 21.58 11.02 1.34
CA SER A 288 22.46 11.44 2.46
C SER A 288 21.99 12.71 3.21
N SER A 289 21.16 13.51 2.55
CA SER A 289 20.56 14.75 3.05
C SER A 289 19.11 14.83 2.57
N PRO A 290 18.21 13.99 3.11
CA PRO A 290 16.84 13.93 2.65
C PRO A 290 16.12 15.23 3.03
N THR A 291 15.19 15.64 2.18
CA THR A 291 14.34 16.83 2.41
C THR A 291 12.89 16.39 2.57
N TYR A 292 11.94 17.33 2.60
CA TYR A 292 10.51 16.99 2.56
C TYR A 292 10.14 16.08 1.37
N LYS A 293 10.93 16.12 0.29
CA LYS A 293 10.67 15.29 -0.90
C LYS A 293 10.81 13.80 -0.64
N GLU A 294 11.67 13.43 0.31
CA GLU A 294 11.90 12.06 0.76
C GLU A 294 11.28 11.78 2.12
N TRP A 295 11.08 12.82 2.94
CA TRP A 295 10.55 12.70 4.29
C TRP A 295 9.58 13.85 4.63
N PRO A 296 8.32 13.79 4.15
CA PRO A 296 7.27 14.73 4.55
C PRO A 296 6.59 14.34 5.88
N PHE A 297 7.01 13.22 6.48
CA PHE A 297 6.42 12.61 7.68
C PHE A 297 6.87 13.29 8.99
N ASP A 298 6.96 14.62 8.98
CA ASP A 298 7.29 15.48 10.12
C ASP A 298 6.13 16.45 10.46
N LYS A 299 4.93 16.16 9.96
CA LYS A 299 3.66 16.88 10.20
C LYS A 299 2.58 15.94 10.66
N ARG A 300 1.42 16.45 11.09
CA ARG A 300 0.34 15.59 11.57
C ARG A 300 -0.34 14.84 10.44
N PHE A 301 -0.69 13.59 10.71
CA PHE A 301 -1.43 12.69 9.81
C PHE A 301 -2.68 12.14 10.51
N HIS A 302 -3.72 11.86 9.73
CA HIS A 302 -4.93 11.17 10.18
C HIS A 302 -5.03 9.79 9.54
N LEU A 303 -5.74 8.89 10.21
CA LEU A 303 -6.02 7.54 9.72
C LEU A 303 -7.19 7.54 8.73
N LEU A 304 -7.13 6.59 7.80
CA LEU A 304 -8.16 6.24 6.85
C LEU A 304 -8.36 4.72 6.83
N LEU A 305 -9.62 4.29 6.82
CA LEU A 305 -10.04 2.90 6.69
C LEU A 305 -11.07 2.80 5.55
N ASN A 306 -10.82 2.00 4.54
CA ASN A 306 -11.78 1.83 3.44
C ASN A 306 -11.71 0.46 2.76
N ILE A 307 -12.73 0.20 1.94
CA ILE A 307 -12.70 -0.85 0.91
C ILE A 307 -13.02 -0.17 -0.42
N ALA A 308 -12.02 0.00 -1.27
CA ALA A 308 -12.25 0.37 -2.67
C ALA A 308 -12.77 -0.84 -3.46
N VAL A 309 -13.48 -0.57 -4.55
CA VAL A 309 -13.95 -1.58 -5.50
C VAL A 309 -13.43 -1.24 -6.90
N GLY A 310 -12.72 -2.18 -7.52
CA GLY A 310 -12.13 -1.98 -8.82
C GLY A 310 -10.94 -1.01 -8.78
N GLY A 311 -10.99 0.01 -9.62
CA GLY A 311 -9.86 0.93 -9.81
C GLY A 311 -8.69 0.34 -10.57
N ASP A 312 -7.66 1.17 -10.76
CA ASP A 312 -6.47 0.85 -11.56
C ASP A 312 -5.70 -0.36 -11.03
N TRP A 313 -5.76 -0.59 -9.72
CA TRP A 313 -5.07 -1.70 -9.06
C TRP A 313 -6.03 -2.81 -8.58
N GLY A 314 -6.98 -2.52 -7.68
CA GLY A 314 -7.94 -3.54 -7.19
C GLY A 314 -8.73 -4.24 -8.32
N GLY A 315 -9.03 -3.51 -9.39
CA GLY A 315 -9.73 -3.96 -10.59
C GLY A 315 -8.83 -4.36 -11.74
N GLN A 316 -7.50 -4.44 -11.55
CA GLN A 316 -6.55 -4.76 -12.62
C GLN A 316 -6.85 -6.10 -13.31
N ARG A 317 -7.46 -7.05 -12.59
CA ARG A 317 -7.91 -8.35 -13.12
C ARG A 317 -9.43 -8.43 -13.34
N GLY A 318 -10.10 -7.27 -13.37
CA GLY A 318 -11.55 -7.12 -13.38
C GLY A 318 -12.15 -7.19 -11.98
N VAL A 319 -13.48 -7.10 -11.89
CA VAL A 319 -14.25 -7.28 -10.65
C VAL A 319 -15.06 -8.56 -10.75
N ASP A 320 -15.07 -9.36 -9.69
CA ASP A 320 -15.98 -10.51 -9.58
C ASP A 320 -17.34 -10.01 -9.09
N ASP A 321 -18.38 -10.27 -9.86
CA ASP A 321 -19.72 -9.76 -9.62
C ASP A 321 -20.53 -10.57 -8.61
N ASP A 322 -20.07 -11.77 -8.26
CA ASP A 322 -20.80 -12.77 -7.46
C ASP A 322 -20.34 -12.85 -5.99
N ILE A 323 -19.30 -12.09 -5.62
CA ILE A 323 -18.71 -12.13 -4.27
C ILE A 323 -19.34 -11.14 -3.28
N TRP A 324 -20.22 -10.24 -3.73
CA TRP A 324 -20.73 -9.15 -2.90
C TRP A 324 -21.92 -9.58 -2.03
N PRO A 325 -22.05 -9.06 -0.79
CA PRO A 325 -21.21 -8.04 -0.16
C PRO A 325 -19.87 -8.58 0.35
N GLN A 326 -18.88 -7.69 0.50
CA GLN A 326 -17.57 -7.97 1.10
C GLN A 326 -17.31 -7.03 2.28
N THR A 327 -16.63 -7.53 3.31
CA THR A 327 -16.45 -6.80 4.57
C THR A 327 -14.99 -6.72 5.00
N MET A 328 -14.62 -5.57 5.55
CA MET A 328 -13.44 -5.41 6.39
C MET A 328 -13.95 -5.25 7.83
N GLU A 329 -13.54 -6.16 8.70
CA GLU A 329 -13.91 -6.15 10.12
C GLU A 329 -12.70 -5.65 10.91
N VAL A 330 -12.89 -4.67 11.78
CA VAL A 330 -11.85 -4.07 12.61
C VAL A 330 -12.25 -4.24 14.07
N ASP A 331 -11.40 -4.92 14.83
CA ASP A 331 -11.58 -5.19 16.26
C ASP A 331 -11.17 -3.98 17.10
N TYR A 332 -10.03 -3.36 16.77
CA TYR A 332 -9.65 -2.10 17.41
C TYR A 332 -8.74 -1.26 16.51
N VAL A 333 -8.71 0.03 16.82
CA VAL A 333 -7.65 0.96 16.41
C VAL A 333 -7.05 1.53 17.68
N ARG A 334 -5.74 1.34 17.89
CA ARG A 334 -5.01 1.88 19.04
C ARG A 334 -3.84 2.72 18.57
N VAL A 335 -3.70 3.90 19.18
CA VAL A 335 -2.60 4.81 18.93
C VAL A 335 -1.89 5.12 20.23
N TYR A 336 -0.58 4.93 20.21
CA TYR A 336 0.31 5.17 21.32
C TYR A 336 1.35 6.22 20.95
N GLN A 337 1.85 6.96 21.93
CA GLN A 337 2.98 7.87 21.74
C GLN A 337 4.06 7.61 22.76
N SER A 338 5.30 7.81 22.34
CA SER A 338 6.46 7.76 23.24
C SER A 338 6.66 9.14 23.88
N PRO A 339 6.68 9.23 25.22
CA PRO A 339 7.07 10.45 25.92
C PRO A 339 8.49 10.91 25.56
N GLU A 340 9.41 9.98 25.32
CA GLU A 340 10.81 10.25 24.94
C GLU A 340 10.88 10.92 23.56
N ILE A 341 10.20 10.35 22.56
CA ILE A 341 10.10 10.96 21.22
C ILE A 341 9.38 12.30 21.29
N THR A 342 8.28 12.38 22.04
CA THR A 342 7.53 13.64 22.20
C THR A 342 8.39 14.73 22.84
N ALA A 343 9.27 14.38 23.79
CA ALA A 343 10.20 15.33 24.38
C ALA A 343 11.32 15.75 23.42
N LEU A 344 11.78 14.83 22.57
CA LEU A 344 12.82 15.07 21.57
C LEU A 344 12.37 16.02 20.44
N THR A 345 11.07 16.02 20.09
CA THR A 345 10.55 16.74 18.92
C THR A 345 9.66 17.94 19.24
N LYS A 346 9.58 18.34 20.52
CA LYS A 346 9.00 19.62 20.94
C LYS A 346 9.99 20.76 20.71
#